data_AF-A0A5D3AR59-F1
#
_entry.id   AF-A0A5D3AR59-F1
#
_cell.length_a   1.000
_cell.length_b   1.000
_cell.length_c   1.000
_cell.angle_alpha   90.00
_cell.angle_beta   90.00
_cell.angle_gamma   90.00
#
_symmetry.space_group_name_H-M   'P 1'
#
loop_
_entity.id
_entity.type
_entity.pdbx_description
1 polymer ?
#
loop_
_entity_poly.entity_id
_entity_poly.type
_entity_poly.pdbx_seq_one_letter_code
_entity_poly.pdbx_strand_id
1 'polypeptide(L)'
;MYLAEDRILCWELVSKRECKWKLHYVKSAYAITDVPDTVPELFVLTQSLNDLGSAWKYVNTPLHYIYVGLVLWCFLLSLGNRPAGSRIGYTLSMIGFALITVYMLFAAIYLAVRGIQSIEAEGDITASTIFGDKIFRNIVISLLATYGLYIISSLLALEPWHMLTSFLQYLLLAPSYVNVLNVYAFCNVHDVSWGTKGSDKVSDDLGAVKSSSDNKDEVDVDIPVEQKDINAVYAAELGVLSTKAPKEVTNVSEDQKQEDYYKNFRTNVLLAWTMSNGALTAGILQSSSGTSSLATTYMGVLLYTVAGLAFFRFLGSTIYLIVRLFAGE
;
A
#
# COMPACT_ATOMS: atom_id res chain seq x y z
N MET A 1 -14.71 8.23 2.62
CA MET A 1 -13.39 8.67 3.08
C MET A 1 -12.74 9.44 1.94
N TYR A 2 -12.85 10.76 1.96
CA TYR A 2 -12.21 11.61 0.96
C TYR A 2 -10.69 11.52 1.19
N LEU A 3 -9.89 11.41 0.13
CA LEU A 3 -8.43 11.22 0.18
C LEU A 3 -7.63 12.42 0.76
N ALA A 4 -8.30 13.29 1.51
CA ALA A 4 -7.79 14.53 2.11
C ALA A 4 -8.63 14.93 3.35
N GLU A 5 -9.32 13.99 3.99
CA GLU A 5 -10.19 14.25 5.15
C GLU A 5 -9.42 14.98 6.27
N ASP A 6 -8.20 14.53 6.57
CA ASP A 6 -7.31 15.13 7.55
C ASP A 6 -6.93 16.57 7.20
N ARG A 7 -6.82 16.90 5.91
CA ARG A 7 -6.51 18.26 5.44
C ARG A 7 -7.74 19.17 5.49
N ILE A 8 -8.91 18.63 5.18
CA ILE A 8 -10.19 19.35 5.27
C ILE A 8 -10.49 19.65 6.75
N LEU A 9 -10.31 18.66 7.63
CA LEU A 9 -10.47 18.80 9.08
C LEU A 9 -9.48 19.82 9.66
N CYS A 10 -8.21 19.76 9.25
CA CYS A 10 -7.18 20.70 9.68
C CYS A 10 -7.48 22.13 9.20
N TRP A 11 -7.96 22.29 7.95
CA TRP A 11 -8.38 23.59 7.43
C TRP A 11 -9.62 24.14 8.16
N GLU A 12 -10.60 23.29 8.45
CA GLU A 12 -11.81 23.67 9.20
C GLU A 12 -11.47 24.10 10.64
N LEU A 13 -10.49 23.45 11.27
CA LEU A 13 -9.96 23.84 12.59
C LEU A 13 -9.28 25.21 12.55
N VAL A 14 -8.39 25.44 11.57
CA VAL A 14 -7.63 26.70 11.47
C VAL A 14 -8.50 27.88 11.02
N SER A 15 -9.51 27.63 10.18
CA SER A 15 -10.39 28.67 9.64
C SER A 15 -11.63 28.96 10.52
N LYS A 16 -11.78 28.27 11.65
CA LYS A 16 -12.93 28.41 12.55
C LYS A 16 -13.06 29.85 13.08
N ARG A 17 -14.22 30.47 12.84
CA ARG A 17 -14.52 31.84 13.30
C ARG A 17 -14.34 31.96 14.81
N GLU A 18 -13.81 33.12 15.23
CA GLU A 18 -13.52 33.47 16.63
C GLU A 18 -12.52 32.58 17.37
N CYS A 19 -11.82 31.69 16.65
CA CYS A 19 -10.73 30.89 17.21
C CYS A 19 -9.38 31.32 16.59
N LYS A 20 -8.29 31.28 17.36
CA LYS A 20 -6.93 31.69 16.92
C LYS A 20 -5.94 30.53 16.99
N TRP A 21 -6.28 29.41 16.36
CA TRP A 21 -5.39 28.23 16.30
C TRP A 21 -4.19 28.51 15.40
N LYS A 22 -2.99 28.08 15.81
CA LYS A 22 -1.77 28.19 15.01
C LYS A 22 -1.21 26.80 14.75
N LEU A 23 -0.89 26.50 13.50
CA LEU A 23 -0.21 25.28 13.11
C LEU A 23 1.29 25.39 13.38
N HIS A 24 1.88 24.35 13.96
CA HIS A 24 3.32 24.23 14.15
C HIS A 24 3.83 22.95 13.50
N TYR A 25 4.82 23.07 12.63
CA TYR A 25 5.45 21.93 11.98
C TYR A 25 6.61 21.41 12.83
N VAL A 26 6.50 20.17 13.29
CA VAL A 26 7.52 19.52 14.12
C VAL A 26 8.36 18.62 13.23
N LYS A 27 9.56 19.08 12.84
CA LYS A 27 10.48 18.34 11.95
C LYS A 27 10.94 16.99 12.53
N SER A 28 10.90 16.83 13.85
CA SER A 28 11.23 15.58 14.54
C SER A 28 10.07 14.58 14.61
N ALA A 29 8.86 14.96 14.20
CA ALA A 29 7.71 14.07 14.18
C ALA A 29 7.77 13.19 12.92
N TYR A 30 8.03 11.91 13.10
CA TYR A 30 7.94 10.89 12.06
C TYR A 30 6.90 9.85 12.46
N ALA A 31 6.03 9.47 11.53
CA ALA A 31 5.10 8.37 11.70
C ALA A 31 5.66 7.15 10.97
N ILE A 32 5.90 6.06 11.68
CA ILE A 32 6.23 4.77 11.09
C ILE A 32 4.91 4.08 10.80
N THR A 33 4.52 4.03 9.53
CA THR A 33 3.40 3.20 9.08
C THR A 33 3.80 1.73 9.20
N ASP A 34 2.91 0.91 9.76
CA ASP A 34 3.16 -0.51 9.91
C ASP A 34 3.36 -1.23 8.58
N VAL A 35 4.18 -2.28 8.65
CA VAL A 35 4.58 -3.21 7.60
C VAL A 35 4.08 -4.60 8.06
N PRO A 36 3.64 -5.49 7.14
CA PRO A 36 2.36 -6.18 7.27
C PRO A 36 2.31 -7.48 8.09
N ASP A 37 1.10 -7.85 8.54
CA ASP A 37 0.70 -9.21 8.92
C ASP A 37 0.61 -10.09 7.66
N THR A 38 1.61 -10.96 7.47
CA THR A 38 2.00 -11.48 6.14
C THR A 38 1.23 -12.73 5.65
N VAL A 39 1.25 -12.97 4.33
CA VAL A 39 0.78 -14.19 3.62
C VAL A 39 1.14 -15.53 4.30
N PRO A 40 2.37 -15.72 4.86
CA PRO A 40 2.75 -16.87 5.67
C PRO A 40 1.74 -17.30 6.74
N GLU A 41 1.05 -16.37 7.42
CA GLU A 41 0.12 -16.73 8.50
C GLU A 41 -1.11 -17.46 7.95
N LEU A 42 -1.64 -17.00 6.82
CA LEU A 42 -2.70 -17.71 6.10
C LEU A 42 -2.26 -19.13 5.75
N PHE A 43 -1.04 -19.29 5.22
CA PHE A 43 -0.54 -20.59 4.79
C PHE A 43 -0.36 -21.57 5.96
N VAL A 44 0.22 -21.11 7.07
CA VAL A 44 0.39 -21.95 8.28
C VAL A 44 -0.95 -22.35 8.85
N LEU A 45 -1.86 -21.38 9.03
CA LEU A 45 -3.18 -21.64 9.61
C LEU A 45 -3.95 -22.67 8.79
N THR A 46 -4.00 -22.47 7.47
CA THR A 46 -4.69 -23.39 6.55
C THR A 46 -4.00 -24.75 6.44
N GLN A 47 -2.67 -24.81 6.54
CA GLN A 47 -1.92 -26.06 6.59
C GLN A 47 -2.26 -26.84 7.86
N SER A 48 -2.32 -26.19 9.02
CA SER A 48 -2.77 -26.81 10.27
C SER A 48 -4.22 -27.30 10.18
N LEU A 49 -5.11 -26.59 9.47
CA LEU A 49 -6.46 -27.11 9.16
C LEU A 49 -6.43 -28.32 8.24
N ASN A 50 -5.55 -28.33 7.24
CA ASN A 50 -5.41 -29.44 6.30
C ASN A 50 -4.95 -30.73 6.97
N ASP A 51 -4.19 -30.62 8.06
CA ASP A 51 -3.74 -31.76 8.87
C ASP A 51 -4.87 -32.39 9.70
N LEU A 52 -5.93 -31.62 10.00
CA LEU A 52 -7.13 -32.12 10.70
C LEU A 52 -8.08 -32.94 9.81
N GLY A 53 -7.98 -32.80 8.47
CA GLY A 53 -8.82 -33.57 7.56
C GLY A 53 -8.73 -33.15 6.10
N SER A 54 -8.97 -34.11 5.21
CA SER A 54 -8.89 -33.91 3.75
C SER A 54 -9.95 -32.94 3.20
N ALA A 55 -11.08 -32.77 3.88
CA ALA A 55 -12.13 -31.82 3.50
C ALA A 55 -11.63 -30.36 3.44
N TRP A 56 -10.76 -29.98 4.39
CA TRP A 56 -10.20 -28.62 4.46
C TRP A 56 -9.29 -28.30 3.27
N LYS A 57 -8.62 -29.31 2.70
CA LYS A 57 -7.76 -29.14 1.53
C LYS A 57 -8.53 -28.63 0.32
N TYR A 58 -9.77 -29.08 0.13
CA TYR A 58 -10.62 -28.64 -0.98
C TYR A 58 -11.07 -27.18 -0.85
N VAL A 59 -11.15 -26.64 0.38
CA VAL A 59 -11.51 -25.23 0.64
C VAL A 59 -10.26 -24.34 0.62
N ASN A 60 -9.18 -24.78 1.24
CA ASN A 60 -7.96 -23.99 1.39
C ASN A 60 -7.20 -23.79 0.08
N THR A 61 -7.13 -24.83 -0.75
CA THR A 61 -6.42 -24.77 -2.04
C THR A 61 -6.94 -23.64 -2.95
N PRO A 62 -8.26 -23.55 -3.27
CA PRO A 62 -8.75 -22.44 -4.08
C PRO A 62 -8.60 -21.09 -3.39
N LEU A 63 -8.72 -21.03 -2.06
CA LEU A 63 -8.58 -19.79 -1.30
C LEU A 63 -7.15 -19.21 -1.38
N HIS A 64 -6.12 -20.07 -1.40
CA HIS A 64 -4.73 -19.66 -1.65
C HIS A 64 -4.56 -19.05 -3.06
N TYR A 65 -5.10 -19.71 -4.09
CA TYR A 65 -5.04 -19.19 -5.45
C TYR A 65 -5.79 -17.87 -5.60
N ILE A 66 -6.96 -17.73 -4.95
CA ILE A 66 -7.71 -16.48 -4.92
C ILE A 66 -6.90 -15.38 -4.23
N TYR A 67 -6.25 -15.67 -3.10
CA TYR A 67 -5.40 -14.70 -2.40
C TYR A 67 -4.26 -14.20 -3.30
N VAL A 68 -3.50 -15.11 -3.91
CA VAL A 68 -2.41 -14.75 -4.83
C VAL A 68 -2.97 -13.99 -6.04
N GLY A 69 -4.11 -14.41 -6.57
CA GLY A 69 -4.82 -13.72 -7.65
C GLY A 69 -5.22 -12.29 -7.27
N LEU A 70 -5.69 -12.06 -6.04
CA LEU A 70 -6.03 -10.73 -5.53
C LEU A 70 -4.79 -9.84 -5.36
N VAL A 71 -3.67 -10.39 -4.90
CA VAL A 71 -2.40 -9.66 -4.81
C VAL A 71 -1.91 -9.25 -6.21
N LEU A 72 -1.91 -10.19 -7.17
CA LEU A 72 -1.56 -9.90 -8.57
C LEU A 72 -2.52 -8.89 -9.20
N TRP A 73 -3.81 -9.00 -8.93
CA TRP A 73 -4.83 -8.05 -9.37
C TRP A 73 -4.54 -6.65 -8.82
N CYS A 74 -4.21 -6.52 -7.53
CA CYS A 74 -3.82 -5.23 -6.93
C CYS A 74 -2.56 -4.66 -7.58
N PHE A 75 -1.55 -5.50 -7.81
CA PHE A 75 -0.32 -5.11 -8.49
C PHE A 75 -0.61 -4.55 -9.88
N LEU A 76 -1.39 -5.25 -10.69
CA LEU A 76 -1.77 -4.80 -12.04
C LEU A 76 -2.59 -3.50 -12.03
N LEU A 77 -3.55 -3.37 -11.10
CA LEU A 77 -4.32 -2.14 -10.95
C LEU A 77 -3.43 -0.94 -10.57
N SER A 78 -2.42 -1.17 -9.73
CA SER A 78 -1.56 -0.11 -9.21
C SER A 78 -0.51 0.44 -10.18
N LEU A 79 -0.18 -0.31 -11.24
CA LEU A 79 0.75 0.14 -12.29
C LEU A 79 0.14 1.19 -13.23
N GLY A 80 -1.13 1.03 -13.58
CA GLY A 80 -1.77 1.82 -14.64
C GLY A 80 -2.84 2.80 -14.16
N ASN A 81 -3.46 2.55 -13.01
CA ASN A 81 -4.66 3.27 -12.59
C ASN A 81 -4.51 3.91 -11.21
N ARG A 82 -4.82 5.21 -11.12
CA ARG A 82 -5.09 5.87 -9.84
C ARG A 82 -6.34 5.23 -9.19
N PRO A 83 -6.43 5.10 -7.85
CA PRO A 83 -7.57 4.49 -7.17
C PRO A 83 -8.89 5.20 -7.48
N ALA A 84 -8.83 6.51 -7.74
CA ALA A 84 -9.98 7.30 -8.16
C ALA A 84 -10.55 6.87 -9.53
N GLY A 85 -9.73 6.33 -10.43
CA GLY A 85 -10.11 5.87 -11.77
C GLY A 85 -10.59 4.42 -11.83
N SER A 86 -10.13 3.54 -10.94
CA SER A 86 -10.55 2.12 -10.89
C SER A 86 -11.15 1.74 -9.52
N ARG A 87 -12.12 2.54 -9.05
CA ARG A 87 -12.73 2.36 -7.71
C ARG A 87 -13.31 0.96 -7.52
N ILE A 88 -13.94 0.41 -8.57
CA ILE A 88 -14.55 -0.93 -8.53
C ILE A 88 -13.46 -1.99 -8.32
N GLY A 89 -12.37 -1.91 -9.08
CA GLY A 89 -11.27 -2.88 -8.97
C GLY A 89 -10.66 -2.92 -7.57
N TYR A 90 -10.37 -1.75 -7.00
CA TYR A 90 -9.84 -1.66 -5.62
C TYR A 90 -10.88 -2.06 -4.56
N THR A 91 -12.16 -1.72 -4.76
CA THR A 91 -13.22 -2.10 -3.82
C THR A 91 -13.43 -3.62 -3.80
N LEU A 92 -13.43 -4.27 -4.96
CA LEU A 92 -13.51 -5.72 -5.06
C LEU A 92 -12.32 -6.41 -4.39
N SER A 93 -11.11 -5.86 -4.53
CA SER A 93 -9.93 -6.39 -3.82
C SER A 93 -10.07 -6.28 -2.31
N MET A 94 -10.52 -5.13 -1.81
CA MET A 94 -10.73 -4.93 -0.37
C MET A 94 -11.80 -5.87 0.20
N ILE A 95 -12.91 -6.07 -0.51
CA ILE A 95 -13.95 -7.04 -0.13
C ILE A 95 -13.39 -8.47 -0.16
N GLY A 96 -12.63 -8.83 -1.20
CA GLY A 96 -12.00 -10.15 -1.31
C GLY A 96 -11.05 -10.46 -0.15
N PHE A 97 -10.19 -9.51 0.21
CA PHE A 97 -9.32 -9.65 1.38
C PHE A 97 -10.10 -9.72 2.69
N ALA A 98 -11.16 -8.92 2.87
CA ALA A 98 -12.00 -8.98 4.06
C ALA A 98 -12.67 -10.36 4.22
N LEU A 99 -13.20 -10.96 3.15
CA LEU A 99 -13.80 -12.29 3.17
C LEU A 99 -12.78 -13.38 3.53
N ILE A 100 -11.56 -13.29 3.01
CA ILE A 100 -10.47 -14.20 3.37
C ILE A 100 -10.15 -14.07 4.86
N THR A 101 -10.12 -12.85 5.40
CA THR A 101 -9.89 -12.63 6.83
C THR A 101 -10.99 -13.19 7.70
N VAL A 102 -12.27 -13.08 7.31
CA VAL A 102 -13.36 -13.75 8.04
C VAL A 102 -13.10 -15.26 8.12
N TYR A 103 -12.67 -15.87 7.02
CA TYR A 103 -12.31 -17.29 7.02
C TYR A 103 -11.11 -17.59 7.93
N MET A 104 -10.07 -16.76 7.89
CA MET A 104 -8.90 -16.90 8.78
C MET A 104 -9.27 -16.78 10.25
N LEU A 105 -10.13 -15.82 10.62
CA LEU A 105 -10.60 -15.64 12.00
C LEU A 105 -11.37 -16.87 12.48
N PHE A 106 -12.27 -17.40 11.64
CA PHE A 106 -12.98 -18.65 11.93
C PHE A 106 -12.00 -19.82 12.11
N ALA A 107 -11.04 -19.99 11.19
CA ALA A 107 -10.04 -21.04 11.23
C ALA A 107 -9.15 -20.95 12.48
N ALA A 108 -8.76 -19.74 12.89
CA ALA A 108 -7.98 -19.49 14.10
C ALA A 108 -8.74 -19.87 15.38
N ILE A 109 -10.01 -19.45 15.50
CA ILE A 109 -10.85 -19.82 16.64
C ILE A 109 -11.10 -21.33 16.66
N TYR A 110 -11.37 -21.95 15.51
CA TYR A 110 -11.59 -23.39 15.40
C TYR A 110 -10.38 -24.19 15.86
N LEU A 111 -9.17 -23.81 15.40
CA LEU A 111 -7.93 -24.43 15.82
C LEU A 111 -7.65 -24.23 17.31
N ALA A 112 -7.91 -23.04 17.84
CA ALA A 112 -7.72 -22.76 19.27
C ALA A 112 -8.61 -23.68 20.13
N VAL A 113 -9.89 -23.83 19.79
CA VAL A 113 -10.83 -24.71 20.51
C VAL A 113 -10.39 -26.18 20.40
N ARG A 114 -10.02 -26.64 19.20
CA ARG A 114 -9.51 -28.01 19.00
C ARG A 114 -8.21 -28.27 19.77
N GLY A 115 -7.30 -27.30 19.80
CA GLY A 115 -6.05 -27.38 20.56
C GLY A 115 -6.30 -27.48 22.06
N ILE A 116 -7.27 -26.75 22.59
CA ILE A 116 -7.67 -26.87 24.01
C ILE A 116 -8.28 -28.26 24.27
N GLN A 117 -9.18 -28.73 23.40
CA GLN A 117 -9.80 -30.05 23.54
C GLN A 117 -8.79 -31.20 23.47
N SER A 118 -7.74 -31.10 22.65
CA SER A 118 -6.69 -32.12 22.60
C SER A 118 -5.85 -32.15 23.89
N ILE A 119 -5.58 -30.98 24.48
CA ILE A 119 -4.84 -30.89 25.75
C ILE A 119 -5.68 -31.44 26.92
N GLU A 120 -7.00 -31.17 26.91
CA GLU A 120 -7.93 -31.72 27.91
C GLU A 120 -8.01 -33.26 27.84
N ALA A 121 -7.94 -33.84 26.63
CA ALA A 121 -7.96 -35.29 26.44
C ALA A 121 -6.68 -36.01 26.95
N GLU A 122 -5.55 -35.30 27.06
CA GLU A 122 -4.28 -35.84 27.59
C GLU A 122 -4.19 -35.75 29.13
N GLY A 123 -5.16 -35.12 29.79
CA GLY A 123 -5.43 -35.30 31.22
C GLY A 123 -4.56 -34.54 32.21
N ASP A 124 -3.62 -33.69 31.77
CA ASP A 124 -2.79 -32.89 32.69
C ASP A 124 -2.60 -31.44 32.20
N ILE A 125 -3.50 -30.56 32.63
CA ILE A 125 -3.45 -29.11 32.34
C ILE A 125 -2.46 -28.45 33.31
N THR A 126 -1.17 -28.77 33.17
CA THR A 126 -0.10 -28.06 33.87
C THR A 126 0.43 -26.94 32.98
N ALA A 127 0.69 -25.75 33.54
CA ALA A 127 1.23 -24.61 32.78
C ALA A 127 2.53 -24.96 32.02
N SER A 128 3.35 -25.87 32.54
CA SER A 128 4.54 -26.37 31.87
C SER A 128 4.26 -27.19 30.60
N THR A 129 3.14 -27.91 30.53
CA THR A 129 2.74 -28.69 29.35
C THR A 129 2.24 -27.74 28.26
N ILE A 130 1.49 -26.71 28.65
CA ILE A 130 0.98 -25.65 27.77
C ILE A 130 2.13 -24.78 27.22
N PHE A 131 3.09 -24.37 28.05
CA PHE A 131 4.26 -23.60 27.60
C PHE A 131 5.40 -24.47 27.03
N GLY A 132 5.26 -25.80 27.07
CA GLY A 132 6.23 -26.77 26.56
C GLY A 132 6.14 -26.99 25.05
N ASP A 133 4.94 -26.88 24.46
CA ASP A 133 4.76 -26.94 23.01
C ASP A 133 5.24 -25.62 22.37
N LYS A 134 6.26 -25.75 21.51
CA LYS A 134 6.86 -24.62 20.79
C LYS A 134 5.84 -23.89 19.90
N ILE A 135 4.91 -24.62 19.29
CA ILE A 135 3.92 -24.06 18.37
C ILE A 135 2.86 -23.31 19.17
N PHE A 136 2.26 -23.96 20.18
CA PHE A 136 1.27 -23.32 21.04
C PHE A 136 1.83 -22.08 21.73
N ARG A 137 3.01 -22.18 22.34
CA ARG A 137 3.68 -21.05 23.02
C ARG A 137 3.88 -19.87 22.08
N ASN A 138 4.41 -20.10 20.88
CA ASN A 138 4.67 -19.03 19.93
C ASN A 138 3.37 -18.35 19.47
N ILE A 139 2.29 -19.11 19.26
CA ILE A 139 0.97 -18.57 18.88
C ILE A 139 0.39 -17.73 20.03
N VAL A 140 0.39 -18.24 21.26
CA VAL A 140 -0.18 -17.52 22.41
C VAL A 140 0.62 -16.26 22.74
N ILE A 141 1.95 -16.33 22.75
CA ILE A 141 2.80 -15.16 22.98
C ILE A 141 2.57 -14.12 21.88
N SER A 142 2.46 -14.54 20.61
CA SER A 142 2.17 -13.63 19.51
C SER A 142 0.81 -12.95 19.66
N LEU A 143 -0.26 -13.71 19.92
CA LEU A 143 -1.61 -13.14 20.11
C LEU A 143 -1.68 -12.17 21.29
N LEU A 144 -1.04 -12.53 22.42
CA LEU A 144 -0.96 -11.65 23.59
C LEU A 144 -0.12 -10.40 23.31
N ALA A 145 0.95 -10.51 22.53
CA ALA A 145 1.76 -9.36 22.14
C ALA A 145 1.00 -8.44 21.17
N THR A 146 0.34 -9.00 20.15
CA THR A 146 -0.32 -8.23 19.09
C THR A 146 -1.60 -7.57 19.59
N TYR A 147 -2.48 -8.31 20.27
CA TYR A 147 -3.78 -7.79 20.71
C TYR A 147 -3.81 -7.45 22.20
N GLY A 148 -3.11 -8.21 23.03
CA GLY A 148 -3.07 -7.97 24.48
C GLY A 148 -2.42 -6.63 24.81
N LEU A 149 -1.31 -6.26 24.14
CA LEU A 149 -0.70 -4.94 24.34
C LEU A 149 -1.62 -3.80 23.93
N TYR A 150 -2.42 -3.95 22.86
CA TYR A 150 -3.39 -2.93 22.45
C TYR A 150 -4.51 -2.75 23.47
N ILE A 151 -5.02 -3.86 24.01
CA ILE A 151 -6.04 -3.82 25.07
C ILE A 151 -5.47 -3.16 26.32
N ILE A 152 -4.29 -3.58 26.78
CA ILE A 152 -3.63 -3.00 27.98
C ILE A 152 -3.35 -1.52 27.76
N SER A 153 -2.80 -1.12 26.60
CA SER A 153 -2.53 0.29 26.28
C SER A 153 -3.82 1.12 26.30
N SER A 154 -4.92 0.59 25.75
CA SER A 154 -6.20 1.29 25.71
C SER A 154 -6.83 1.44 27.10
N LEU A 155 -6.67 0.44 27.96
CA LEU A 155 -7.11 0.49 29.35
C LEU A 155 -6.27 1.48 30.18
N LEU A 156 -4.94 1.51 29.97
CA LEU A 156 -4.07 2.50 30.61
C LEU A 156 -4.40 3.93 30.18
N ALA A 157 -4.83 4.12 28.94
CA ALA A 157 -5.31 5.40 28.43
C ALA A 157 -6.75 5.75 28.84
N LEU A 158 -7.45 4.85 29.56
CA LEU A 158 -8.87 5.00 29.98
C LEU A 158 -9.89 5.18 28.84
N GLU A 159 -9.52 4.80 27.61
CA GLU A 159 -10.40 4.92 26.44
C GLU A 159 -10.58 3.59 25.69
N PRO A 160 -11.04 2.50 26.32
CA PRO A 160 -11.15 1.19 25.65
C PRO A 160 -12.22 1.14 24.55
N TRP A 161 -13.05 2.18 24.42
CA TRP A 161 -14.24 2.17 23.59
C TRP A 161 -13.92 2.01 22.10
N HIS A 162 -12.83 2.62 21.62
CA HIS A 162 -12.42 2.52 20.22
C HIS A 162 -12.05 1.08 19.81
N MET A 163 -11.50 0.29 20.73
CA MET A 163 -11.29 -1.14 20.51
C MET A 163 -12.64 -1.85 20.38
N LEU A 164 -13.58 -1.64 21.31
CA LEU A 164 -14.87 -2.35 21.26
C LEU A 164 -15.70 -2.03 20.02
N THR A 165 -15.73 -0.77 19.57
CA THR A 165 -16.58 -0.35 18.45
C THR A 165 -15.98 -0.59 17.07
N SER A 166 -14.65 -0.58 16.96
CA SER A 166 -13.94 -0.51 15.67
C SER A 166 -12.98 -1.68 15.42
N PHE A 167 -12.78 -2.58 16.39
CA PHE A 167 -11.80 -3.67 16.24
C PHE A 167 -12.17 -4.66 15.14
N LEU A 168 -13.45 -5.00 14.98
CA LEU A 168 -13.86 -5.92 13.91
C LEU A 168 -13.62 -5.29 12.53
N GLN A 169 -13.97 -4.01 12.36
CA GLN A 169 -13.74 -3.27 11.12
C GLN A 169 -12.24 -3.15 10.83
N TYR A 170 -11.43 -2.90 11.86
CA TYR A 170 -9.97 -2.89 11.75
C TYR A 170 -9.42 -4.24 11.28
N LEU A 171 -9.82 -5.35 11.89
CA LEU A 171 -9.39 -6.69 11.49
C LEU A 171 -9.72 -6.98 10.02
N LEU A 172 -10.91 -6.61 9.56
CA LEU A 172 -11.34 -6.83 8.18
C LEU A 172 -10.58 -5.95 7.17
N LEU A 173 -10.16 -4.75 7.57
CA LEU A 173 -9.42 -3.81 6.72
C LEU A 173 -7.91 -4.03 6.77
N ALA A 174 -7.37 -4.65 7.83
CA ALA A 174 -5.94 -4.87 8.01
C ALA A 174 -5.24 -5.48 6.77
N PRO A 175 -5.74 -6.57 6.14
CA PRO A 175 -5.07 -7.13 4.97
C PRO A 175 -5.16 -6.22 3.73
N SER A 176 -6.12 -5.30 3.68
CA SER A 176 -6.18 -4.29 2.63
C SER A 176 -5.11 -3.22 2.81
N TYR A 177 -4.80 -2.81 4.05
CA TYR A 177 -3.68 -1.92 4.33
C TYR A 177 -2.33 -2.59 3.99
N VAL A 178 -2.21 -3.85 4.37
CA VAL A 178 -1.04 -4.69 4.10
C VAL A 178 -0.78 -4.89 2.60
N ASN A 179 -1.81 -5.23 1.83
CA ASN A 179 -1.64 -5.60 0.42
C ASN A 179 -1.93 -4.43 -0.51
N VAL A 180 -3.14 -3.86 -0.45
CA VAL A 180 -3.60 -2.87 -1.42
C VAL A 180 -2.80 -1.57 -1.31
N LEU A 181 -2.72 -0.99 -0.10
CA LEU A 181 -2.05 0.29 0.09
C LEU A 181 -0.54 0.17 -0.11
N ASN A 182 0.07 -0.91 0.40
CA ASN A 182 1.50 -1.12 0.30
C ASN A 182 1.95 -1.33 -1.15
N VAL A 183 1.28 -2.23 -1.89
CA VAL A 183 1.55 -2.46 -3.31
C VAL A 183 1.36 -1.16 -4.10
N TYR A 184 0.28 -0.42 -3.83
CA TYR A 184 0.05 0.86 -4.48
C TYR A 184 1.15 1.89 -4.21
N ALA A 185 1.64 1.97 -2.98
CA ALA A 185 2.71 2.88 -2.59
C ALA A 185 4.02 2.56 -3.32
N PHE A 186 4.42 1.29 -3.38
CA PHE A 186 5.63 0.88 -4.12
C PHE A 186 5.50 1.11 -5.63
N CYS A 187 4.34 0.81 -6.22
CA CYS A 187 4.09 1.07 -7.63
C CYS A 187 4.04 2.57 -7.98
N ASN A 188 3.82 3.45 -7.00
CA ASN A 188 3.68 4.88 -7.23
C ASN A 188 4.76 5.72 -6.52
N VAL A 189 5.91 5.15 -6.16
CA VAL A 189 6.99 5.86 -5.43
C VAL A 189 7.56 7.09 -6.17
N HIS A 190 7.37 7.22 -7.49
CA HIS A 190 7.67 8.43 -8.26
C HIS A 190 6.73 9.63 -7.97
N ASP A 191 5.49 9.39 -7.52
CA ASP A 191 4.49 10.43 -7.28
C ASP A 191 4.63 10.98 -5.85
N VAL A 192 5.87 11.36 -5.49
CA VAL A 192 6.21 12.06 -4.23
C VAL A 192 6.12 13.56 -4.46
N SER A 193 5.09 14.02 -5.18
CA SER A 193 4.73 15.43 -5.28
C SER A 193 3.93 15.84 -4.04
N TRP A 194 4.54 15.70 -2.86
CA TRP A 194 3.99 16.30 -1.65
C TRP A 194 4.16 17.82 -1.75
N GLY A 195 3.06 18.54 -2.01
CA GLY A 195 3.02 20.00 -1.89
C GLY A 195 2.92 20.81 -3.19
N THR A 196 2.91 20.20 -4.37
CA THR A 196 2.85 20.92 -5.67
C THR A 196 1.75 20.45 -6.62
N LYS A 197 0.84 19.56 -6.19
CA LYS A 197 -0.30 19.09 -7.00
C LYS A 197 -1.30 20.24 -7.30
N GLY A 198 -0.99 21.02 -8.33
CA GLY A 198 -1.77 22.19 -8.77
C GLY A 198 -1.02 23.18 -9.66
N SER A 199 0.33 23.14 -9.70
CA SER A 199 1.15 24.03 -10.53
C SER A 199 1.39 23.53 -11.96
N ASP A 200 1.12 22.25 -12.25
CA ASP A 200 1.45 21.63 -13.55
C ASP A 200 0.33 21.79 -14.58
N LYS A 201 -0.15 23.03 -14.77
CA LYS A 201 -0.80 23.41 -16.02
C LYS A 201 0.16 24.31 -16.77
N VAL A 202 1.16 23.69 -17.40
CA VAL A 202 1.77 24.32 -18.57
C VAL A 202 0.69 24.23 -19.65
N SER A 203 0.01 25.35 -19.89
CA SER A 203 -0.77 25.52 -21.09
C SER A 203 0.19 25.47 -22.26
N ASP A 204 0.29 24.31 -22.91
CA ASP A 204 0.82 24.26 -24.28
C ASP A 204 -0.16 25.03 -25.15
N ASP A 205 0.06 26.34 -25.23
CA ASP A 205 -0.56 27.22 -26.21
C ASP A 205 0.05 26.85 -27.56
N LEU A 206 -0.56 25.88 -28.25
CA LEU A 206 -0.30 25.66 -29.66
C LEU A 206 -0.64 26.96 -30.37
N GLY A 207 0.40 27.70 -30.74
CA GLY A 207 0.37 29.08 -31.22
C GLY A 207 -0.93 29.46 -31.92
N ALA A 208 -1.68 30.36 -31.27
CA ALA A 208 -2.93 30.87 -31.79
C ALA A 208 -2.78 31.37 -33.24
N VAL A 209 -3.57 30.80 -34.14
CA VAL A 209 -3.75 31.32 -35.50
C VAL A 209 -4.34 32.72 -35.38
N LYS A 210 -3.61 33.73 -35.84
CA LYS A 210 -4.11 35.12 -35.86
C LYS A 210 -5.19 35.24 -36.94
N SER A 211 -6.45 35.26 -36.53
CA SER A 211 -7.57 35.67 -37.36
C SER A 211 -7.40 37.14 -37.77
N SER A 212 -7.65 37.48 -39.03
CA SER A 212 -7.65 38.87 -39.48
C SER A 212 -8.78 39.64 -38.77
N SER A 213 -8.55 40.92 -38.50
CA SER A 213 -9.31 41.72 -37.52
C SER A 213 -10.78 42.01 -37.86
N ASP A 214 -11.29 41.59 -39.02
CA ASP A 214 -12.64 41.95 -39.48
C ASP A 214 -13.60 40.77 -39.76
N ASN A 215 -13.17 39.49 -39.70
CA ASN A 215 -14.12 38.37 -39.77
C ASN A 215 -13.56 37.09 -39.12
N LYS A 216 -14.33 36.48 -38.20
CA LYS A 216 -13.87 35.36 -37.35
C LYS A 216 -13.81 34.00 -38.05
N ASP A 217 -14.36 33.88 -39.26
CA ASP A 217 -14.52 32.61 -39.97
C ASP A 217 -13.67 32.49 -41.25
N GLU A 218 -12.83 33.49 -41.57
CA GLU A 218 -11.92 33.43 -42.73
C GLU A 218 -10.45 33.41 -42.29
N VAL A 219 -9.71 32.45 -42.85
CA VAL A 219 -8.25 32.33 -42.73
C VAL A 219 -7.67 32.92 -44.00
N ASP A 220 -6.92 34.02 -43.85
CA ASP A 220 -6.25 34.66 -44.98
C ASP A 220 -5.04 33.80 -45.38
N VAL A 221 -5.16 33.10 -46.49
CA VAL A 221 -4.06 32.33 -47.09
C VAL A 221 -3.61 33.12 -48.30
N ASP A 222 -2.42 33.72 -48.21
CA ASP A 222 -1.79 34.40 -49.33
C ASP A 222 -1.44 33.35 -50.40
N ILE A 223 -2.32 33.19 -51.40
CA ILE A 223 -2.10 32.32 -52.55
C ILE A 223 -1.51 33.19 -53.68
N PRO A 224 -0.26 32.99 -54.10
CA PRO A 224 0.33 33.77 -55.18
C PRO A 224 -0.44 33.54 -56.50
N VAL A 225 -1.03 34.60 -57.06
CA VAL A 225 -1.92 34.52 -58.25
C VAL A 225 -1.13 34.67 -59.57
N GLU A 226 0.08 35.23 -59.54
CA GLU A 226 0.90 35.43 -60.75
C GLU A 226 1.74 34.20 -61.12
N GLN A 227 1.69 33.80 -62.40
CA GLN A 227 2.37 32.59 -62.90
C GLN A 227 3.90 32.63 -62.80
N LYS A 228 4.47 33.84 -62.75
CA LYS A 228 5.90 34.06 -62.50
C LYS A 228 6.28 33.73 -61.04
N ASP A 229 5.40 34.05 -60.10
CA ASP A 229 5.55 33.73 -58.68
C ASP A 229 5.39 32.22 -58.44
N ILE A 230 4.46 31.56 -59.13
CA ILE A 230 4.29 30.09 -59.03
C ILE A 230 5.59 29.36 -59.40
N ASN A 231 6.24 29.76 -60.49
CA ASN A 231 7.50 29.14 -60.92
C ASN A 231 8.67 29.50 -59.99
N ALA A 232 8.70 30.72 -59.45
CA ALA A 232 9.71 31.14 -58.49
C ALA A 232 9.58 30.39 -57.16
N VAL A 233 8.36 30.25 -56.66
CA VAL A 233 8.02 29.45 -55.47
C VAL A 233 8.31 27.98 -55.73
N TYR A 234 7.91 27.42 -56.87
CA TYR A 234 8.21 26.02 -57.23
C TYR A 234 9.72 25.73 -57.28
N ALA A 235 10.52 26.63 -57.86
CA ALA A 235 11.97 26.50 -57.87
C ALA A 235 12.60 26.65 -56.48
N ALA A 236 12.04 27.51 -55.63
CA ALA A 236 12.46 27.66 -54.24
C ALA A 236 12.15 26.39 -53.42
N GLU A 237 10.94 25.84 -53.55
CA GLU A 237 10.51 24.61 -52.89
C GLU A 237 11.32 23.38 -53.35
N LEU A 238 11.65 23.28 -54.65
CA LEU A 238 12.59 22.28 -55.17
C LEU A 238 13.97 22.37 -54.49
N GLY A 239 14.43 23.59 -54.19
CA GLY A 239 15.66 23.83 -53.43
C GLY A 239 15.55 23.36 -51.98
N VAL A 240 14.42 23.65 -51.32
CA VAL A 240 14.14 23.20 -49.94
C VAL A 240 14.08 21.67 -49.87
N LEU A 241 13.37 21.03 -50.80
CA LEU A 241 13.26 19.57 -50.91
C LEU A 241 14.58 18.88 -51.28
N SER A 242 15.49 19.58 -51.96
CA SER A 242 16.84 19.08 -52.27
C SER A 242 17.76 19.02 -51.04
N THR A 243 17.43 19.76 -49.98
CA THR A 243 18.21 19.73 -48.74
C THR A 243 17.61 18.72 -47.77
N LYS A 244 18.46 17.89 -47.17
CA LYS A 244 18.01 16.95 -46.14
C LYS A 244 17.48 17.76 -44.97
N ALA A 245 16.25 17.45 -44.55
CA ALA A 245 15.64 18.10 -43.39
C ALA A 245 16.64 18.14 -42.23
N PRO A 246 16.83 19.31 -41.58
CA PRO A 246 17.71 19.41 -40.43
C PRO A 246 17.27 18.37 -39.41
N LYS A 247 18.22 17.63 -38.84
CA LYS A 247 17.89 16.69 -37.76
C LYS A 247 17.24 17.51 -36.66
N GLU A 248 15.98 17.22 -36.37
CA GLU A 248 15.29 17.79 -35.22
C GLU A 248 16.13 17.44 -33.98
N VAL A 249 16.83 18.42 -33.44
CA VAL A 249 17.51 18.27 -32.16
C VAL A 249 16.40 18.37 -31.12
N THR A 250 15.90 17.21 -30.70
CA THR A 250 14.95 17.11 -29.59
C THR A 250 15.68 17.56 -28.33
N ASN A 251 15.59 18.85 -28.03
CA ASN A 251 16.03 19.38 -26.73
C ASN A 251 14.99 18.93 -25.71
N VAL A 252 15.22 17.76 -25.12
CA VAL A 252 14.43 17.29 -23.98
C VAL A 252 14.51 18.36 -22.90
N SER A 253 13.36 18.93 -22.53
CA SER A 253 13.28 19.96 -21.49
C SER A 253 13.85 19.42 -20.18
N GLU A 254 14.39 20.29 -19.33
CA GLU A 254 14.92 19.87 -18.03
C GLU A 254 13.84 19.18 -17.18
N ASP A 255 12.59 19.64 -17.29
CA ASP A 255 11.42 19.04 -16.63
C ASP A 255 11.14 17.62 -17.12
N GLN A 256 11.21 17.38 -18.44
CA GLN A 256 11.02 16.04 -19.01
C GLN A 256 12.14 15.09 -18.56
N LYS A 257 13.40 15.57 -18.45
CA LYS A 257 14.51 14.76 -17.91
C LYS A 257 14.29 14.39 -16.45
N GLN A 258 13.74 15.31 -15.64
CA GLN A 258 13.41 15.03 -14.24
C GLN A 258 12.27 14.02 -14.11
N GLU A 259 11.22 14.16 -14.93
CA GLU A 259 10.09 13.22 -14.93
C GLU A 259 10.54 11.80 -15.32
N ASP A 260 11.37 11.68 -16.36
CA ASP A 260 11.95 10.41 -16.80
C ASP A 260 12.88 9.80 -15.73
N TYR A 261 13.64 10.63 -15.02
CA TYR A 261 14.44 10.19 -13.87
C TYR A 261 13.56 9.59 -12.76
N TYR A 262 12.48 10.27 -12.36
CA TYR A 262 11.58 9.77 -11.33
C TYR A 262 10.84 8.49 -11.76
N LYS A 263 10.42 8.40 -13.03
CA LYS A 263 9.83 7.18 -13.60
C LYS A 263 10.81 6.01 -13.58
N ASN A 264 12.08 6.23 -13.95
CA ASN A 264 13.13 5.21 -13.88
C ASN A 264 13.46 4.79 -12.45
N PHE A 265 13.54 5.75 -11.52
CA PHE A 265 13.72 5.48 -10.10
C PHE A 265 12.62 4.56 -9.56
N ARG A 266 11.34 4.88 -9.86
CA ARG A 266 10.22 4.00 -9.53
C ARG A 266 10.43 2.59 -10.08
N THR A 267 10.72 2.46 -11.36
CA THR A 267 10.86 1.14 -12.00
C THR A 267 11.95 0.32 -11.31
N ASN A 268 13.10 0.92 -11.00
CA ASN A 268 14.20 0.23 -10.32
C ASN A 268 13.84 -0.19 -8.90
N VAL A 269 13.21 0.69 -8.12
CA VAL A 269 12.77 0.39 -6.75
C VAL A 269 11.72 -0.72 -6.76
N LEU A 270 10.73 -0.63 -7.65
CA LEU A 270 9.67 -1.62 -7.77
C LEU A 270 10.19 -2.99 -8.23
N LEU A 271 11.14 -3.01 -9.17
CA LEU A 271 11.82 -4.23 -9.61
C LEU A 271 12.63 -4.85 -8.47
N ALA A 272 13.44 -4.06 -7.77
CA ALA A 272 14.24 -4.55 -6.65
C ALA A 272 13.34 -5.15 -5.56
N TRP A 273 12.25 -4.46 -5.21
CA TRP A 273 11.28 -4.93 -4.22
C TRP A 273 10.54 -6.20 -4.66
N THR A 274 10.04 -6.26 -5.89
CA THR A 274 9.33 -7.44 -6.41
C THR A 274 10.29 -8.65 -6.48
N MET A 275 11.50 -8.44 -6.98
CA MET A 275 12.52 -9.49 -7.10
C MET A 275 13.00 -9.99 -5.74
N SER A 276 13.17 -9.11 -4.74
CA SER A 276 13.58 -9.54 -3.39
C SER A 276 12.49 -10.36 -2.71
N ASN A 277 11.22 -9.96 -2.84
CA ASN A 277 10.09 -10.73 -2.29
C ASN A 277 9.90 -12.07 -3.01
N GLY A 278 10.08 -12.10 -4.33
CA GLY A 278 10.06 -13.33 -5.12
C GLY A 278 11.17 -14.29 -4.72
N ALA A 279 12.40 -13.80 -4.57
CA ALA A 279 13.55 -14.59 -4.12
C ALA A 279 13.35 -15.15 -2.70
N LEU A 280 12.82 -14.34 -1.78
CA LEU A 280 12.48 -14.77 -0.43
C LEU A 280 11.43 -15.90 -0.45
N THR A 281 10.36 -15.72 -1.22
CA THR A 281 9.29 -16.71 -1.35
C THR A 281 9.81 -18.03 -1.93
N ALA A 282 10.64 -17.97 -2.98
CA ALA A 282 11.27 -19.15 -3.57
C ALA A 282 12.18 -19.87 -2.57
N GLY A 283 12.99 -19.13 -1.81
CA GLY A 283 13.86 -19.69 -0.76
C GLY A 283 13.08 -20.39 0.35
N ILE A 284 11.97 -19.78 0.81
CA ILE A 284 11.09 -20.39 1.82
C ILE A 284 10.45 -21.67 1.28
N LEU A 285 9.87 -21.62 0.07
CA LEU A 285 9.17 -22.76 -0.53
C LEU A 285 10.11 -23.94 -0.81
N GLN A 286 11.33 -23.69 -1.28
CA GLN A 286 12.28 -24.74 -1.59
C GLN A 286 12.82 -25.46 -0.35
N SER A 287 12.78 -24.80 0.81
CA SER A 287 13.30 -25.34 2.07
C SER A 287 12.20 -25.90 2.99
N SER A 288 10.98 -26.08 2.47
CA SER A 288 9.82 -26.63 3.20
C SER A 288 9.92 -28.13 3.50
N SER A 289 10.92 -28.83 2.96
CA SER A 289 11.10 -30.29 3.08
C SER A 289 12.03 -30.65 4.25
N GLY A 290 11.52 -30.59 5.49
CA GLY A 290 12.24 -31.09 6.68
C GLY A 290 11.61 -30.72 8.04
N THR A 291 11.95 -31.46 9.10
CA THR A 291 11.43 -31.34 10.49
C THR A 291 11.75 -30.00 11.17
N SER A 292 12.63 -29.18 10.59
CA SER A 292 12.85 -27.78 10.97
C SER A 292 13.02 -26.98 9.69
N SER A 293 11.89 -26.67 9.04
CA SER A 293 11.89 -25.92 7.80
C SER A 293 12.30 -24.47 8.04
N LEU A 294 13.01 -23.88 7.07
CA LEU A 294 13.29 -22.43 7.05
C LEU A 294 12.00 -21.61 7.18
N ALA A 295 10.86 -22.14 6.71
CA ALA A 295 9.54 -21.53 6.88
C ALA A 295 9.13 -21.37 8.35
N THR A 296 9.30 -22.42 9.17
CA THR A 296 9.00 -22.36 10.61
C THR A 296 9.92 -21.39 11.33
N THR A 297 11.21 -21.35 10.97
CA THR A 297 12.18 -20.41 11.55
C THR A 297 11.88 -18.97 11.14
N TYR A 298 11.61 -18.72 9.85
CA TYR A 298 11.21 -17.41 9.33
C TYR A 298 9.96 -16.91 10.04
N MET A 299 8.95 -17.77 10.19
CA MET A 299 7.72 -17.44 10.93
C MET A 299 8.02 -17.08 12.39
N GLY A 300 8.87 -17.86 13.07
CA GLY A 300 9.30 -17.54 14.42
C GLY A 300 9.94 -16.16 14.50
N VAL A 301 10.92 -15.86 13.64
CA VAL A 301 11.58 -14.55 13.57
C VAL A 301 10.58 -13.43 13.32
N LEU A 302 9.63 -13.62 12.40
CA LEU A 302 8.60 -12.66 12.09
C LEU A 302 7.73 -12.35 13.32
N LEU A 303 7.19 -13.39 13.97
CA LEU A 303 6.33 -13.23 15.15
C LEU A 303 7.06 -12.53 16.30
N TYR A 304 8.32 -12.91 16.60
CA TYR A 304 9.10 -12.25 17.65
C TYR A 304 9.46 -10.80 17.29
N THR A 305 9.70 -10.51 16.01
CA THR A 305 9.99 -9.14 15.55
C THR A 305 8.75 -8.25 15.66
N VAL A 306 7.59 -8.73 15.22
CA VAL A 306 6.30 -8.03 15.36
C VAL A 306 5.97 -7.80 16.83
N ALA A 307 6.11 -8.82 17.67
CA ALA A 307 5.92 -8.70 19.12
C ALA A 307 6.88 -7.66 19.74
N GLY A 308 8.16 -7.67 19.34
CA GLY A 308 9.16 -6.71 19.80
C GLY A 308 8.83 -5.26 19.41
N LEU A 309 8.39 -5.05 18.17
CA LEU A 309 7.98 -3.73 17.68
C LEU A 309 6.69 -3.25 18.36
N ALA A 310 5.71 -4.14 18.57
CA ALA A 310 4.49 -3.83 19.31
C ALA A 310 4.81 -3.44 20.77
N PHE A 311 5.73 -4.16 21.42
CA PHE A 311 6.21 -3.84 22.76
C PHE A 311 6.94 -2.50 22.83
N PHE A 312 7.78 -2.19 21.84
CA PHE A 312 8.45 -0.88 21.75
C PHE A 312 7.43 0.27 21.64
N ARG A 313 6.38 0.10 20.83
CA ARG A 313 5.28 1.07 20.74
C ARG A 313 4.51 1.23 22.04
N PHE A 314 4.21 0.12 22.71
CA PHE A 314 3.57 0.11 24.01
C PHE A 314 4.40 0.85 25.06
N LEU A 315 5.73 0.68 25.06
CA LEU A 315 6.63 1.43 25.94
C LEU A 315 6.55 2.93 25.65
N GLY A 316 6.57 3.31 24.37
CA GLY A 316 6.43 4.70 23.95
C GLY A 316 5.09 5.34 24.36
N SER A 317 3.97 4.63 24.15
CA SER A 317 2.64 5.11 24.56
C SER A 317 2.53 5.23 26.09
N THR A 318 3.09 4.27 26.83
CA THR A 318 3.11 4.30 28.29
C THR A 318 3.96 5.46 28.82
N ILE A 319 5.14 5.71 28.25
CA ILE A 319 5.98 6.86 28.59
C ILE A 319 5.23 8.16 28.32
N TYR A 320 4.56 8.28 27.17
CA TYR A 320 3.75 9.45 26.84
C TYR A 320 2.65 9.71 27.88
N LEU A 321 1.92 8.66 28.30
CA LEU A 321 0.90 8.77 29.35
C LEU A 321 1.49 9.20 30.69
N ILE A 322 2.65 8.65 31.07
CA ILE A 322 3.36 9.04 32.30
C ILE A 322 3.76 10.51 32.24
N VAL A 323 4.37 10.95 31.13
CA VAL A 323 4.77 12.35 30.94
C VAL A 323 3.55 13.27 31.00
N ARG A 324 2.46 12.91 30.32
CA ARG A 324 1.20 13.65 30.34
C ARG A 324 0.62 13.79 31.75
N LEU A 325 0.62 12.70 32.52
CA LEU A 325 0.16 12.69 33.92
C LEU A 325 0.92 13.68 34.80
N PHE A 326 2.25 13.80 34.60
CA PHE A 326 3.09 14.72 35.37
C PHE A 326 3.14 16.15 34.79
N ALA A 327 2.93 16.31 33.48
CA ALA A 327 2.92 17.61 32.81
C ALA A 327 1.59 18.36 32.97
N GLY A 328 0.53 17.70 33.41
CA GLY A 328 -0.76 18.32 33.76
C GLY A 328 -1.66 18.66 32.57
N GLU A 329 -1.53 17.94 31.44
CA GLU A 329 -2.41 18.06 30.26
C GLU A 329 -3.46 16.96 30.15
#